data_AF-A0A314XYD0-F1
#
_entry.id   AF-A0A314XYD0-F1
#
_cell.length_a   1.000
_cell.length_b   1.000
_cell.length_c   1.000
_cell.angle_alpha   90.00
_cell.angle_beta   90.00
_cell.angle_gamma   90.00
#
_symmetry.space_group_name_H-M   'P 1'
#
loop_
_entity.id
_entity.type
_entity.pdbx_description
1 polymer ?
#
loop_
_entity_poly.entity_id
_entity_poly.type
_entity_poly.pdbx_seq_one_letter_code
_entity_poly.pdbx_strand_id
1 'polypeptide(L)' 'MKVVDKEALALKKKVHRAEMERKILKMLDHPFLPTLYAEFEASHFSCIVMEYCSGGDLHSLRHKQPNKRFSLSSARYI' A
#
# COMPACT_ATOMS: atom_id res chain seq x y z
N MET A 1 -0.13 -5.77 -6.77
CA MET A 1 -0.17 -4.70 -7.80
C MET A 1 -1.24 -3.69 -7.41
N LYS A 2 -0.93 -2.40 -7.50
CA LYS A 2 -1.87 -1.29 -7.31
C LYS A 2 -2.18 -0.67 -8.66
N VAL A 3 -3.45 -0.54 -8.99
CA VAL A 3 -3.94 0.06 -10.24
C VAL A 3 -4.78 1.28 -9.88
N VAL A 4 -4.49 2.41 -10.52
CA VAL A 4 -5.14 3.68 -10.22
C VAL A 4 -5.61 4.34 -11.51
N ASP A 5 -6.90 4.67 -11.57
CA ASP A 5 -7.50 5.45 -12.64
C ASP A 5 -7.09 6.94 -12.53
N LYS A 6 -6.42 7.46 -13.56
CA LYS A 6 -5.93 8.84 -13.62
C LYS A 6 -7.07 9.86 -13.65
N GLU A 7 -8.19 9.55 -14.29
CA GLU A 7 -9.36 10.43 -14.36
C GLU A 7 -10.06 10.48 -13.00
N ALA A 8 -10.24 9.33 -12.36
CA ALA A 8 -10.80 9.27 -11.01
C ALA A 8 -9.94 10.02 -9.97
N LEU A 9 -8.61 10.00 -10.12
CA LEU A 9 -7.70 10.80 -9.29
C LEU A 9 -7.89 12.31 -9.52
N ALA A 10 -8.03 12.73 -10.78
CA ALA A 10 -8.24 14.13 -11.14
C ALA A 10 -9.55 14.65 -10.56
N LEU A 11 -10.65 13.91 -10.75
CA LEU A 11 -11.97 14.24 -10.20
C LEU A 11 -11.95 14.37 -8.66
N LYS A 12 -11.19 13.51 -7.98
CA LYS A 12 -11.05 13.52 -6.51
C LYS A 12 -9.96 14.48 -6.01
N LYS A 13 -9.28 15.22 -6.88
CA LYS A 13 -8.14 16.10 -6.56
C LYS A 13 -7.02 15.38 -5.80
N LYS A 14 -6.74 14.12 -6.16
CA LYS A 14 -5.73 13.26 -5.52
C LYS A 14 -4.46 13.03 -6.35
N VAL A 15 -4.33 13.69 -7.50
CA VAL A 15 -3.19 13.52 -8.43
C VAL A 15 -1.85 13.76 -7.74
N HIS A 16 -1.67 14.89 -7.05
CA HIS A 16 -0.42 15.18 -6.33
C HIS A 16 -0.09 14.16 -5.24
N ARG A 17 -1.11 13.63 -4.55
CA ARG A 17 -0.92 12.59 -3.54
C ARG A 17 -0.42 11.30 -4.17
N ALA A 18 -0.98 10.90 -5.31
CA ALA A 18 -0.55 9.70 -6.03
C ALA A 18 0.89 9.84 -6.57
N GLU A 19 1.24 11.01 -7.13
CA GLU A 19 2.62 11.28 -7.58
C GLU A 19 3.62 11.26 -6.43
N MET A 20 3.26 11.86 -5.28
CA MET A 20 4.12 11.86 -4.10
C MET A 20 4.34 10.44 -3.58
N GLU A 21 3.27 9.62 -3.50
CA GLU A 21 3.36 8.22 -3.09
C GLU A 21 4.33 7.43 -4.00
N ARG A 22 4.18 7.58 -5.32
CA ARG A 22 5.06 6.95 -6.30
C ARG A 22 6.52 7.39 -6.14
N LYS A 23 6.77 8.69 -5.96
CA LYS A 23 8.13 9.22 -5.75
C LYS A 23 8.76 8.67 -4.47
N ILE A 24 7.99 8.62 -3.37
CA ILE A 24 8.45 8.06 -2.11
C ILE A 24 8.79 6.58 -2.28
N LEU A 25 7.89 5.77 -2.86
CA LEU A 25 8.12 4.34 -3.07
C LEU A 25 9.38 4.04 -3.91
N LYS A 26 9.75 4.91 -4.86
CA LYS A 26 11.00 4.78 -5.62
C LYS A 26 12.26 5.03 -4.82
N MET A 27 12.18 5.83 -3.75
CA MET A 27 13.32 6.18 -2.90
C MET A 27 13.47 5.23 -1.71
N LEU A 28 12.47 4.37 -1.47
CA LEU A 28 12.46 3.46 -0.34
C LEU A 28 13.15 2.14 -0.69
N ASP A 29 14.19 1.82 0.07
CA ASP A 29 14.78 0.49 0.17
C ASP A 29 14.94 0.18 1.67
N HIS A 30 13.93 -0.47 2.25
CA HIS A 30 13.88 -0.72 3.69
C HIS A 30 13.20 -2.05 4.02
N PRO A 31 13.76 -2.89 4.91
CA PRO A 31 13.26 -4.23 5.24
C PRO A 31 11.86 -4.29 5.90
N PHE A 32 11.20 -3.15 6.12
CA PHE A 32 9.87 -3.06 6.74
C PHE A 32 8.85 -2.34 5.85
N LEU A 33 9.23 -2.00 4.62
CA LEU A 33 8.37 -1.34 3.65
C LEU A 33 8.33 -2.17 2.37
N PRO A 34 7.15 -2.34 1.75
CA PRO A 34 7.05 -3.11 0.51
C PRO A 34 7.94 -2.53 -0.59
N THR A 35 8.79 -3.37 -1.17
CA THR A 35 9.65 -3.00 -2.29
C THR A 35 8.83 -2.71 -3.55
N LEU A 36 9.19 -1.65 -4.26
CA LEU A 36 8.70 -1.36 -5.60
C LEU A 36 9.52 -2.13 -6.64
N TYR A 37 8.88 -2.99 -7.43
CA TYR A 37 9.56 -3.74 -8.50
C TYR A 37 9.48 -3.06 -9.87
N ALA A 38 8.31 -2.49 -10.20
CA ALA A 38 8.11 -1.83 -11.48
C ALA A 38 6.94 -0.83 -11.43
N GLU A 39 6.93 0.11 -12.36
CA GLU A 39 5.79 0.98 -12.65
C GLU A 39 5.56 1.04 -14.15
N PHE A 40 4.30 1.23 -14.55
CA PHE A 40 3.94 1.42 -15.95
C PHE A 40 2.58 2.12 -16.07
N GLU A 41 2.31 2.67 -17.24
CA GLU A 41 1.00 3.20 -17.60
C GLU A 41 0.30 2.26 -18.58
N ALA A 42 -1.01 2.11 -18.42
CA ALA A 42 -1.84 1.32 -19.30
C ALA A 42 -3.15 2.08 -19.57
N SER A 43 -3.27 2.70 -20.76
CA SER A 43 -4.40 3.57 -21.09
C SER A 43 -4.54 4.71 -20.04
N HIS A 44 -5.73 4.87 -19.44
CA HIS A 44 -6.03 5.83 -18.38
C HIS A 44 -5.60 5.34 -16.97
N PHE A 45 -4.97 4.17 -16.85
CA PHE A 45 -4.46 3.65 -15.59
C PHE A 45 -2.97 3.93 -15.38
N SER A 46 -2.62 4.20 -14.12
CA SER A 46 -1.25 4.14 -13.60
C SER A 46 -1.12 2.90 -12.71
N CYS A 47 -0.10 2.09 -12.97
CA CYS A 47 0.10 0.79 -12.33
C CYS A 47 1.44 0.73 -11.59
N ILE A 48 1.40 0.18 -10.38
CA ILE A 48 2.55 -0.01 -9.51
C ILE A 48 2.63 -1.49 -9.11
N VAL A 49 3.76 -2.13 -9.40
CA VAL A 49 4.07 -3.52 -9.04
C VAL A 49 4.98 -3.50 -7.83
N MET A 50 4.53 -4.11 -6.74
CA MET A 50 5.21 -4.09 -5.45
C MET A 50 5.11 -5.45 -4.77
N GLU A 51 5.92 -5.65 -3.73
CA GLU A 51 5.89 -6.84 -2.88
C GLU A 51 4.47 -7.22 -2.44
N TYR A 52 4.18 -8.53 -2.46
CA TYR A 52 2.89 -9.06 -2.06
C TYR A 52 2.92 -9.54 -0.60
N CYS A 53 2.22 -8.82 0.27
CA CYS A 53 2.03 -9.19 1.68
C CYS A 53 0.79 -10.10 1.83
N SER A 54 0.98 -11.41 1.82
CA SER A 54 -0.12 -12.40 1.88
C SER A 54 -0.90 -12.40 3.21
N GLY A 55 -0.32 -11.86 4.29
CA GLY A 55 -0.95 -11.77 5.61
C GLY A 55 -2.14 -10.81 5.72
N GLY A 56 -2.38 -9.98 4.70
CA GLY A 56 -3.41 -8.94 4.71
C GLY A 56 -3.05 -7.75 5.62
N ASP A 57 -4.03 -6.89 5.87
CA ASP A 57 -3.82 -5.70 6.70
C ASP A 57 -4.07 -5.97 8.20
N LEU A 58 -3.36 -5.23 9.04
CA LEU A 58 -3.44 -5.36 10.50
C LEU A 58 -4.82 -5.06 11.05
N HIS A 59 -5.58 -4.16 10.42
CA HIS A 59 -6.92 -3.81 10.88
C HIS A 59 -7.88 -5.00 10.71
N SER A 60 -7.85 -5.66 9.55
CA SER A 60 -8.60 -6.88 9.28
C SER A 60 -8.16 -8.02 10.21
N LEU A 61 -6.85 -8.20 10.42
CA LEU A 61 -6.34 -9.23 11.32
C LEU A 61 -6.78 -8.99 12.78
N ARG A 62 -6.78 -7.74 13.22
CA ARG A 62 -7.24 -7.33 14.56
C ARG A 62 -8.70 -7.67 14.79
N HIS A 63 -9.57 -7.47 13.80
CA HIS A 63 -11.00 -7.81 13.93
C HIS A 63 -11.27 -9.30 14.14
N LYS A 64 -10.33 -10.16 13.75
CA LYS A 64 -10.40 -11.61 13.99
C LYS A 64 -9.92 -12.02 15.38
N GLN A 65 -9.29 -11.11 16.14
CA GLN A 65 -8.79 -11.42 17.47
C GLN A 65 -9.90 -11.32 18.54
N PRO A 66 -9.79 -12.09 19.64
CA PRO A 66 -10.64 -11.91 20.81
C PRO A 66 -10.63 -10.45 21.29
N ASN A 67 -11.81 -9.90 21.58
CA ASN A 67 -11.97 -8.50 22.00
C ASN A 67 -11.38 -7.46 21.04
N LYS A 68 -11.11 -7.83 19.77
CA LYS A 68 -10.48 -6.97 18.75
C LYS A 68 -9.12 -6.41 19.19
N ARG A 69 -8.34 -7.20 19.94
CA ARG A 69 -7.01 -6.82 20.46
C ARG A 69 -6.00 -7.91 20.22
N PHE A 70 -4.77 -7.52 19.88
CA PHE A 70 -3.63 -8.43 19.88
C PHE A 70 -3.17 -8.72 21.31
N SER A 71 -2.58 -9.89 21.54
CA SER A 71 -1.86 -10.17 22.79
C SER A 71 -0.64 -9.26 22.90
N LEU A 72 -0.17 -9.02 24.13
CA LEU A 72 1.02 -8.20 24.38
C LEU A 72 2.28 -8.77 23.68
N SER A 73 2.41 -10.09 23.64
CA SER A 73 3.53 -10.76 22.97
C SER A 73 3.52 -10.51 21.47
N SER A 74 2.35 -10.54 20.83
CA SER A 74 2.23 -10.26 19.40
C SER A 74 2.46 -8.78 19.11
N ALA A 75 1.86 -7.88 19.90
CA ALA A 75 1.91 -6.42 19.71
C ALA A 75 3.33 -5.83 19.63
N ARG A 76 4.35 -6.52 20.18
CA ARG A 76 5.77 -6.13 20.06
C ARG A 76 6.27 -6.12 18.61
N TYR A 77 5.71 -6.96 17.75
CA TYR A 77 6.21 -7.23 16.39
C TYR A 77 5.29 -6.67 15.30
N ILE A 78 4.25 -5.93 15.69
CA ILE A 78 3.24 -5.35 14.79
C ILE A 78 3.50 -3.86 14.62
#